data_AF-A0A9X2QMU6-F1
#
_entry.id   AF-A0A9X2QMU6-F1
#
_cell.length_a   1.000
_cell.length_b   1.000
_cell.length_c   1.000
_cell.angle_alpha   90.00
_cell.angle_beta   90.00
_cell.angle_gamma   90.00
#
_symmetry.space_group_name_H-M   'P 1'
#
loop_
_entity.id
_entity.type
_entity.pdbx_description
1 polymer ?
#
loop_
_entity_poly.entity_id
_entity_poly.type
_entity_poly.pdbx_seq_one_letter_code
_entity_poly.pdbx_strand_id
1 'polypeptide(L)'
;MSEPLSEPLILGVIAAIAALLGSLVGASIPTTLSWWIHYQQRESDIGYLAVTVGAILDRYISGCIDVMYDDGMPDADGETVPRVSSPRLELSALNVNWRSIPVTLLDRIFAIPNAQLLAQDRLAWEAEFSDYPILVRQIEYGKLAEKTLNVVNALRKHALLPTSPEGRLDYSGMIEQHLPKLVKRQQEIEQQQWTPIFQQDEAAPEDG
;
A
#
# COMPACT_ATOMS: atom_id res chain seq x y z
N MET A 1 21.85 65.25 42.00
CA MET A 1 23.30 65.20 41.71
C MET A 1 23.55 63.85 41.05
N SER A 2 23.56 63.81 39.73
CA SER A 2 23.81 62.59 38.94
C SER A 2 25.23 62.69 38.39
N GLU A 3 26.15 61.87 38.89
CA GLU A 3 27.49 61.73 38.31
C GLU A 3 27.35 61.21 36.86
N PRO A 4 28.04 61.83 35.87
CA PRO A 4 28.08 61.28 34.53
C PRO A 4 28.87 59.95 34.57
N LEU A 5 28.29 58.90 33.98
CA LEU A 5 28.99 57.64 33.76
C LEU A 5 30.34 57.89 33.08
N SER A 6 31.40 57.21 33.52
CA SER A 6 32.72 57.30 32.88
C SER A 6 32.68 56.66 31.48
N GLU A 7 33.23 57.37 30.48
CA GLU A 7 33.36 56.91 29.08
C GLU A 7 33.77 55.44 28.87
N PRO A 8 34.74 54.86 29.62
CA PRO A 8 35.10 53.44 29.45
C PRO A 8 33.97 52.46 29.79
N LEU A 9 33.05 52.83 30.69
CA LEU A 9 31.92 51.98 31.08
C LEU A 9 30.89 51.90 29.95
N ILE A 10 30.64 53.02 29.26
CA ILE A 10 29.73 53.08 28.10
C ILE A 10 30.26 52.20 26.96
N LEU A 11 31.57 52.27 26.68
CA LEU A 11 32.19 51.47 25.62
C LEU A 11 32.13 49.96 25.92
N GLY A 12 32.36 49.58 27.18
CA GLY A 12 32.27 48.19 27.63
C GLY A 12 30.86 47.60 27.49
N VAL A 13 29.83 48.38 27.82
CA VAL A 13 28.42 47.98 27.68
C VAL A 13 28.04 47.79 26.21
N ILE A 14 28.46 48.70 25.33
CA ILE A 14 28.19 48.58 23.88
C ILE A 14 28.86 47.32 23.31
N ALA A 15 30.11 47.06 23.66
CA ALA A 15 30.84 45.87 23.21
C ALA A 15 30.18 44.58 23.70
N ALA A 16 29.73 44.54 24.96
CA ALA A 16 29.02 43.39 25.53
C ALA A 16 27.68 43.12 24.83
N ILE A 17 26.88 44.16 24.55
CA ILE A 17 25.61 44.05 23.83
C ILE A 17 25.85 43.58 22.39
N ALA A 18 26.85 44.13 21.70
CA ALA A 18 27.20 43.74 20.33
C ALA A 18 27.66 42.27 20.25
N ALA A 19 28.47 41.81 21.22
CA ALA A 19 28.91 40.42 21.30
C ALA A 19 27.74 39.46 21.57
N LEU A 20 26.82 39.83 22.48
CA LEU A 20 25.62 39.03 22.76
C LEU A 20 24.70 38.94 21.54
N LEU A 21 24.42 40.05 20.86
CA LEU A 21 23.61 40.07 19.65
C LEU A 21 24.24 39.26 18.52
N GLY A 22 25.56 39.42 18.30
CA GLY A 22 26.31 38.63 17.32
C GLY A 22 26.26 37.14 17.60
N SER A 23 26.36 36.72 18.87
CA SER A 23 26.27 35.31 19.26
C SER A 23 24.87 34.72 19.04
N LEU A 24 23.81 35.50 19.30
CA LEU A 24 22.42 35.05 19.15
C LEU A 24 22.02 34.92 17.67
N VAL A 25 22.47 35.86 16.83
CA VAL A 25 22.32 35.78 15.37
C VAL A 25 23.15 34.63 14.81
N GLY A 26 24.40 34.46 15.29
CA GLY A 26 25.26 33.36 14.89
C GLY A 26 24.70 31.98 15.23
N ALA A 27 23.97 31.84 16.35
CA ALA A 27 23.35 30.59 16.77
C ALA A 27 22.00 30.28 16.08
N SER A 28 21.32 31.28 15.52
CA SER A 28 19.99 31.11 14.87
C SER A 28 20.08 30.77 13.38
N ILE A 29 21.17 31.15 12.70
CA ILE A 29 21.41 30.78 11.29
C ILE A 29 21.52 29.25 11.10
N PRO A 30 22.28 28.49 11.94
CA PRO A 30 22.39 27.04 11.78
C PRO A 30 21.08 26.30 12.01
N THR A 31 20.25 26.76 12.96
CA THR A 31 18.97 26.10 13.29
C THR A 31 17.94 26.29 12.20
N THR A 32 17.85 27.51 11.63
CA THR A 32 16.95 27.81 10.52
C THR A 32 17.38 27.11 9.23
N LEU A 33 18.69 27.13 8.91
CA LEU A 33 19.22 26.47 7.72
C LEU A 33 19.10 24.94 7.82
N SER A 34 19.42 24.34 8.96
CA SER A 34 19.28 22.88 9.15
C SER A 34 17.83 22.44 9.03
N TRP A 35 16.88 23.18 9.60
CA TRP A 35 15.45 22.91 9.43
C TRP A 35 15.03 22.93 7.96
N TRP A 36 15.47 23.94 7.19
CA TRP A 36 15.17 24.04 5.77
C TRP A 36 15.78 22.90 4.94
N ILE A 37 17.05 22.56 5.19
CA ILE A 37 17.73 21.43 4.52
C ILE A 37 17.04 20.10 4.85
N HIS A 38 16.70 19.87 6.13
CA HIS A 38 15.97 18.67 6.54
C HIS A 38 14.58 18.58 5.91
N TYR A 39 13.89 19.71 5.78
CA TYR A 39 12.60 19.78 5.10
C TYR A 39 12.73 19.41 3.62
N GLN A 40 13.69 20.02 2.91
CA GLN A 40 13.90 19.79 1.48
C GLN A 40 14.39 18.36 1.18
N GLN A 41 15.27 17.80 2.01
CA GLN A 41 15.69 16.40 1.93
C GLN A 41 14.51 15.46 2.13
N ARG A 42 13.62 15.75 3.10
CA ARG A 42 12.46 14.92 3.37
C ARG A 42 11.47 14.91 2.20
N GLU A 43 11.24 16.03 1.52
CA GLU A 43 10.40 16.06 0.32
C GLU A 43 10.99 15.23 -0.84
N SER A 44 12.30 15.32 -1.08
CA SER A 44 13.00 14.47 -2.05
C SER A 44 12.89 12.99 -1.70
N ASP A 45 13.07 12.63 -0.43
CA ASP A 45 12.98 11.25 0.07
C ASP A 45 11.56 10.67 -0.09
N ILE A 46 10.52 11.47 0.19
CA ILE A 46 9.12 11.07 0.01
C ILE A 46 8.84 10.85 -1.49
N GLY A 47 9.25 11.78 -2.35
CA GLY A 47 9.06 11.67 -3.80
C GLY A 47 9.75 10.44 -4.38
N TYR A 48 11.02 10.23 -4.04
CA TYR A 48 11.79 9.06 -4.49
C TYR A 48 11.18 7.74 -4.00
N LEU A 49 10.77 7.68 -2.72
CA LEU A 49 10.08 6.52 -2.17
C LEU A 49 8.77 6.26 -2.91
N ALA A 50 7.94 7.28 -3.11
CA ALA A 50 6.63 7.13 -3.74
C ALA A 50 6.71 6.67 -5.20
N VAL A 51 7.69 7.14 -5.96
CA VAL A 51 7.94 6.68 -7.32
C VAL A 51 8.44 5.23 -7.33
N THR A 52 9.44 4.92 -6.50
CA THR A 52 10.10 3.60 -6.51
C THR A 52 9.21 2.50 -5.97
N VAL A 53 8.63 2.70 -4.79
CA VAL A 53 7.67 1.78 -4.18
C VAL A 53 6.42 1.70 -5.05
N GLY A 54 5.93 2.84 -5.55
CA GLY A 54 4.75 2.90 -6.40
C GLY A 54 4.90 2.07 -7.68
N ALA A 55 6.04 2.13 -8.36
CA ALA A 55 6.30 1.33 -9.55
C ALA A 55 6.28 -0.18 -9.27
N ILE A 56 6.79 -0.63 -8.13
CA ILE A 56 6.72 -2.05 -7.73
C ILE A 56 5.29 -2.45 -7.40
N LEU A 57 4.55 -1.60 -6.68
CA LEU A 57 3.14 -1.86 -6.36
C LEU A 57 2.28 -1.88 -7.63
N ASP A 58 2.51 -0.99 -8.60
CA ASP A 58 1.79 -0.99 -9.89
C ASP A 58 2.05 -2.29 -10.68
N ARG A 59 3.30 -2.78 -10.71
CA ARG A 59 3.61 -4.10 -11.32
C ARG A 59 2.89 -5.24 -10.59
N TYR A 60 2.85 -5.20 -9.27
CA TYR A 60 2.13 -6.19 -8.47
C TYR A 60 0.61 -6.14 -8.73
N ILE A 61 0.02 -4.95 -8.81
CA ILE A 61 -1.40 -4.76 -9.17
C ILE A 61 -1.66 -5.36 -10.55
N SER A 62 -0.82 -5.06 -11.54
CA SER A 62 -0.96 -5.62 -12.89
C SER A 62 -0.97 -7.14 -12.87
N GLY A 63 -0.03 -7.78 -12.19
CA GLY A 63 -0.01 -9.24 -12.09
C GLY A 63 -1.18 -9.81 -11.30
N CYS A 64 -1.70 -9.09 -10.30
CA CYS A 64 -2.92 -9.50 -9.61
C CYS A 64 -4.14 -9.44 -10.53
N ILE A 65 -4.21 -8.42 -11.39
CA ILE A 65 -5.24 -8.29 -12.42
C ILE A 65 -5.10 -9.41 -13.45
N ASP A 66 -3.90 -9.73 -13.91
CA ASP A 66 -3.69 -10.84 -14.84
C ASP A 66 -4.21 -12.17 -14.26
N VAL A 67 -4.02 -12.41 -12.96
CA VAL A 67 -4.59 -13.56 -12.25
C VAL A 67 -6.11 -13.47 -12.10
N MET A 68 -6.65 -12.28 -11.86
CA MET A 68 -8.09 -12.04 -11.76
C MET A 68 -8.82 -12.40 -13.07
N TYR A 69 -8.17 -12.23 -14.22
CA TYR A 69 -8.68 -12.61 -15.54
C TYR A 69 -8.25 -14.02 -16.00
N ASP A 70 -7.59 -14.79 -15.15
CA ASP A 70 -7.08 -16.11 -15.51
C ASP A 70 -8.14 -17.19 -15.33
N ASP A 71 -8.77 -17.63 -16.43
CA ASP A 71 -9.74 -18.74 -16.43
C ASP A 71 -9.08 -20.13 -16.33
N GLY A 72 -7.75 -20.19 -16.25
CA GLY A 72 -6.99 -21.44 -16.22
C GLY A 72 -6.92 -22.13 -17.59
N MET A 73 -6.31 -23.31 -17.60
CA MET A 73 -6.25 -24.20 -18.75
C MET A 73 -6.20 -25.66 -18.28
N PRO A 74 -6.81 -26.61 -19.02
CA PRO A 74 -6.66 -28.02 -18.71
C PRO A 74 -5.22 -28.48 -18.92
N ASP A 75 -4.72 -29.31 -18.01
CA ASP A 75 -3.43 -29.96 -18.13
C ASP A 75 -3.52 -31.32 -18.87
N ALA A 76 -2.44 -32.12 -18.79
CA ALA A 76 -2.38 -33.41 -19.47
C ALA A 76 -3.35 -34.45 -18.91
N ASP A 77 -3.73 -34.32 -17.64
CA ASP A 77 -4.66 -35.21 -16.93
C ASP A 77 -6.11 -34.67 -17.00
N GLY A 78 -6.30 -33.47 -17.57
CA GLY A 78 -7.58 -32.81 -17.74
C GLY A 78 -7.96 -31.90 -16.57
N GLU A 79 -7.08 -31.75 -15.58
CA GLU A 79 -7.27 -30.88 -14.43
C GLU A 79 -7.06 -29.42 -14.84
N THR A 80 -7.89 -28.52 -14.34
CA THR A 80 -7.73 -27.09 -14.66
C THR A 80 -6.62 -26.49 -13.81
N VAL A 81 -5.55 -26.02 -14.44
CA VAL A 81 -4.40 -25.39 -13.77
C VAL A 81 -4.29 -23.90 -14.12
N PRO A 82 -3.65 -23.09 -13.26
CA PRO A 82 -3.33 -21.69 -13.58
C PRO A 82 -2.53 -21.55 -14.87
N ARG A 83 -2.90 -20.60 -15.72
CA ARG A 83 -2.09 -20.19 -16.88
C ARG A 83 -1.15 -19.04 -16.51
N VAL A 84 -1.57 -18.17 -15.59
CA VAL A 84 -0.80 -17.01 -15.13
C VAL A 84 -0.16 -17.35 -13.79
N SER A 85 1.14 -17.09 -13.65
CA SER A 85 1.83 -17.23 -12.35
C SER A 85 1.41 -16.13 -11.38
N SER A 86 1.29 -16.46 -10.10
CA SER A 86 1.02 -15.44 -9.07
C SER A 86 2.12 -14.37 -9.00
N PRO A 87 1.76 -13.07 -8.94
CA PRO A 87 2.74 -12.00 -8.78
C PRO A 87 3.49 -12.13 -7.46
N ARG A 88 4.73 -11.66 -7.42
CA ARG A 88 5.55 -11.60 -6.20
C ARG A 88 5.79 -10.15 -5.83
N LEU A 89 5.70 -9.85 -4.53
CA LEU A 89 5.98 -8.53 -3.99
C LEU A 89 7.21 -8.56 -3.08
N GLU A 90 8.32 -8.01 -3.57
CA GLU A 90 9.59 -7.94 -2.85
C GLU A 90 9.91 -6.50 -2.46
N LEU A 91 9.68 -6.15 -1.19
CA LEU A 91 9.91 -4.80 -0.66
C LEU A 91 11.31 -4.64 -0.04
N SER A 92 11.93 -5.73 0.42
CA SER A 92 13.17 -5.74 1.19
C SER A 92 14.40 -5.28 0.40
N ALA A 93 14.37 -5.45 -0.92
CA ALA A 93 15.45 -5.05 -1.82
C ALA A 93 15.46 -3.54 -2.13
N LEU A 94 14.45 -2.79 -1.69
CA LEU A 94 14.32 -1.37 -1.99
C LEU A 94 15.24 -0.52 -1.11
N ASN A 95 16.14 0.22 -1.75
CA ASN A 95 16.95 1.24 -1.11
C ASN A 95 16.20 2.57 -1.05
N VAL A 96 15.20 2.68 -0.15
CA VAL A 96 14.40 3.89 0.08
C VAL A 96 14.36 4.25 1.56
N ASN A 97 14.17 5.53 1.87
CA ASN A 97 14.01 5.99 3.25
C ASN A 97 12.58 5.74 3.76
N TRP A 98 12.30 4.56 4.30
CA TRP A 98 10.98 4.20 4.85
C TRP A 98 10.45 5.11 5.97
N ARG A 99 11.32 5.90 6.62
CA ARG A 99 10.93 6.87 7.65
C ARG A 99 10.37 8.17 7.08
N SER A 100 10.42 8.35 5.77
CA SER A 100 9.94 9.57 5.13
C SER A 100 8.40 9.63 5.09
N ILE A 101 7.72 8.49 5.16
CA ILE A 101 6.25 8.37 5.14
C ILE A 101 5.62 8.16 6.53
N PRO A 102 4.31 8.41 6.70
CA PRO A 102 3.60 8.12 7.95
C PRO A 102 3.60 6.62 8.25
N VAL A 103 3.71 6.27 9.54
CA VAL A 103 3.69 4.88 10.02
C VAL A 103 2.44 4.13 9.55
N THR A 104 1.30 4.81 9.47
CA THR A 104 0.04 4.23 8.97
C THR A 104 0.12 3.81 7.50
N LEU A 105 0.88 4.53 6.67
CA LEU A 105 1.08 4.17 5.27
C LEU A 105 2.14 3.07 5.14
N LEU A 106 3.20 3.13 5.95
CA LEU A 106 4.21 2.09 6.04
C LEU A 106 3.56 0.74 6.39
N ASP A 107 2.76 0.70 7.46
CA ASP A 107 2.03 -0.49 7.88
C ASP A 107 1.16 -1.06 6.75
N ARG A 108 0.37 -0.20 6.08
CA ARG A 108 -0.47 -0.61 4.95
C ARG A 108 0.32 -1.20 3.78
N ILE A 109 1.52 -0.69 3.48
CA ILE A 109 2.41 -1.23 2.44
C ILE A 109 2.90 -2.63 2.86
N PHE A 110 3.41 -2.76 4.08
CA PHE A 110 3.94 -4.04 4.58
C PHE A 110 2.85 -5.07 4.94
N ALA A 111 1.60 -4.66 5.03
CA ALA A 111 0.46 -5.57 5.16
C ALA A 111 0.03 -6.24 3.85
N ILE A 112 0.60 -5.86 2.68
CA ILE A 112 0.25 -6.46 1.39
C ILE A 112 0.81 -7.89 1.28
N PRO A 113 2.10 -8.16 1.53
CA PRO A 113 2.64 -9.54 1.51
C PRO A 113 1.90 -10.49 2.46
N ASN A 114 1.53 -10.01 3.66
CA ASN A 114 0.76 -10.83 4.61
C ASN A 114 -0.63 -11.17 4.06
N ALA A 115 -1.31 -10.24 3.39
CA ALA A 115 -2.60 -10.53 2.75
C ALA A 115 -2.44 -11.51 1.59
N GLN A 116 -1.34 -11.44 0.86
CA GLN A 116 -1.03 -12.40 -0.20
C GLN A 116 -0.81 -13.81 0.37
N LEU A 117 -0.13 -13.93 1.52
CA LEU A 117 0.04 -15.21 2.21
C LEU A 117 -1.31 -15.80 2.63
N LEU A 118 -2.18 -14.99 3.24
CA LEU A 118 -3.54 -15.44 3.62
C LEU A 118 -4.37 -15.91 2.42
N ALA A 119 -4.24 -15.23 1.28
CA ALA A 119 -4.87 -15.66 0.03
C ALA A 119 -4.32 -17.01 -0.45
N GLN A 120 -2.99 -17.23 -0.35
CA GLN A 120 -2.38 -18.51 -0.71
C GLN A 120 -2.80 -19.64 0.22
N ASP A 121 -2.84 -19.41 1.53
CA ASP A 121 -3.29 -20.39 2.52
C ASP A 121 -4.74 -20.81 2.25
N ARG A 122 -5.61 -19.84 1.92
CA ARG A 122 -6.99 -20.14 1.51
C ARG A 122 -7.04 -21.00 0.25
N LEU A 123 -6.26 -20.67 -0.77
CA LEU A 123 -6.23 -21.45 -2.02
C LEU A 123 -5.71 -22.87 -1.80
N ALA A 124 -4.73 -23.04 -0.91
CA ALA A 124 -4.22 -24.35 -0.54
C ALA A 124 -5.32 -25.19 0.15
N TRP A 125 -6.07 -24.58 1.08
CA TRP A 125 -7.19 -25.24 1.74
C TRP A 125 -8.30 -25.64 0.76
N GLU A 126 -8.70 -24.75 -0.15
CA GLU A 126 -9.73 -25.03 -1.16
C GLU A 126 -9.30 -26.15 -2.14
N ALA A 127 -8.01 -26.22 -2.49
CA ALA A 127 -7.47 -27.26 -3.36
C ALA A 127 -7.50 -28.67 -2.75
N GLU A 128 -7.76 -28.81 -1.44
CA GLU A 128 -7.97 -30.13 -0.80
C GLU A 128 -9.35 -30.72 -1.13
N PHE A 129 -10.31 -29.89 -1.55
CA PHE A 129 -11.70 -30.30 -1.74
C PHE A 129 -12.18 -30.25 -3.21
N SER A 130 -11.41 -29.62 -4.10
CA SER A 130 -11.75 -29.41 -5.50
C SER A 130 -10.50 -29.39 -6.37
N ASP A 131 -10.64 -29.80 -7.64
CA ASP A 131 -9.70 -29.44 -8.70
C ASP A 131 -9.47 -27.92 -8.66
N TYR A 132 -8.22 -27.52 -8.82
CA TYR A 132 -7.68 -26.21 -8.44
C TYR A 132 -8.70 -25.04 -8.53
N PRO A 133 -8.96 -24.32 -7.42
CA PRO A 133 -10.11 -23.42 -7.28
C PRO A 133 -9.92 -22.08 -8.00
N ILE A 134 -9.99 -22.09 -9.34
CA ILE A 134 -9.75 -20.92 -10.21
C ILE A 134 -10.59 -19.72 -9.81
N LEU A 135 -11.89 -19.89 -9.54
CA LEU A 135 -12.76 -18.77 -9.20
C LEU A 135 -12.34 -18.09 -7.89
N VAL A 136 -12.01 -18.88 -6.86
CA VAL A 136 -11.51 -18.33 -5.58
C VAL A 136 -10.20 -17.58 -5.83
N ARG A 137 -9.31 -18.14 -6.66
CA ARG A 137 -8.06 -17.47 -7.02
C ARG A 137 -8.28 -16.14 -7.71
N GLN A 138 -9.17 -16.08 -8.69
CA GLN A 138 -9.49 -14.84 -9.40
C GLN A 138 -9.99 -13.77 -8.41
N ILE A 139 -10.88 -14.15 -7.49
CA ILE A 139 -11.43 -13.25 -6.46
C ILE A 139 -10.35 -12.75 -5.50
N GLU A 140 -9.53 -13.64 -4.95
CA GLU A 140 -8.52 -13.27 -3.96
C GLU A 140 -7.46 -12.34 -4.55
N TYR A 141 -7.00 -12.59 -5.78
CA TYR A 141 -6.08 -11.68 -6.44
C TYR A 141 -6.74 -10.37 -6.89
N GLY A 142 -8.02 -10.37 -7.25
CA GLY A 142 -8.78 -9.13 -7.47
C GLY A 142 -8.84 -8.25 -6.22
N LYS A 143 -9.10 -8.83 -5.04
CA LYS A 143 -9.05 -8.10 -3.76
C LYS A 143 -7.65 -7.59 -3.42
N LEU A 144 -6.60 -8.37 -3.72
CA LEU A 144 -5.20 -7.93 -3.54
C LEU A 144 -4.85 -6.75 -4.46
N ALA A 145 -5.33 -6.77 -5.71
CA ALA A 145 -5.19 -5.66 -6.64
C ALA A 145 -5.86 -4.39 -6.10
N GLU A 146 -7.12 -4.50 -5.66
CA GLU A 146 -7.87 -3.38 -5.09
C GLU A 146 -7.20 -2.80 -3.83
N LYS A 147 -6.82 -3.68 -2.90
CA LYS A 147 -6.11 -3.29 -1.66
C LYS A 147 -4.82 -2.54 -2.00
N THR A 148 -4.04 -3.05 -2.95
CA THR A 148 -2.75 -2.46 -3.32
C THR A 148 -2.94 -1.14 -4.08
N LEU A 149 -3.95 -1.03 -4.95
CA LEU A 149 -4.31 0.20 -5.64
C LEU A 149 -4.65 1.31 -4.65
N ASN A 150 -5.41 1.00 -3.60
CA ASN A 150 -5.73 1.94 -2.53
C ASN A 150 -4.49 2.40 -1.75
N VAL A 151 -3.48 1.55 -1.60
CA VAL A 151 -2.21 1.90 -0.95
C VAL A 151 -1.36 2.78 -1.86
N VAL A 152 -1.20 2.42 -3.14
CA VAL A 152 -0.37 3.19 -4.07
C VAL A 152 -0.95 4.59 -4.31
N ASN A 153 -2.27 4.70 -4.43
CA ASN A 153 -2.94 6.01 -4.58
C ASN A 153 -2.74 6.87 -3.34
N ALA A 154 -2.81 6.29 -2.13
CA ALA A 154 -2.55 7.02 -0.88
C ALA A 154 -1.08 7.47 -0.77
N LEU A 155 -0.14 6.63 -1.19
CA LEU A 155 1.29 6.96 -1.22
C LEU A 155 1.59 8.10 -2.18
N ARG A 156 1.06 8.03 -3.41
CA ARG A 156 1.25 9.09 -4.42
C ARG A 156 0.61 10.40 -3.97
N LYS A 157 -0.58 10.35 -3.38
CA LYS A 157 -1.23 11.53 -2.78
C LYS A 157 -0.39 12.14 -1.66
N HIS A 158 0.21 11.33 -0.79
CA HIS A 158 1.08 11.82 0.27
C HIS A 158 2.33 12.52 -0.27
N ALA A 159 2.86 12.04 -1.39
CA ALA A 159 3.99 12.62 -2.09
C ALA A 159 3.62 13.78 -3.06
N LEU A 160 2.36 14.23 -3.07
CA LEU A 160 1.86 15.25 -3.99
C LEU A 160 2.06 14.92 -5.48
N LEU A 161 2.07 13.63 -5.80
CA LEU A 161 2.16 13.12 -7.17
C LEU A 161 0.77 12.87 -7.76
N PRO A 162 0.61 12.93 -9.09
CA PRO A 162 -0.62 12.50 -9.76
C PRO A 162 -0.97 11.07 -9.34
N THR A 163 -2.21 10.80 -8.97
CA THR A 163 -2.64 9.47 -8.47
C THR A 163 -2.42 8.37 -9.50
N SER A 164 -2.56 8.68 -10.79
CA SER A 164 -2.17 7.82 -11.90
C SER A 164 -0.91 8.35 -12.58
N PRO A 165 0.22 7.61 -12.56
CA PRO A 165 1.35 7.94 -13.39
C PRO A 165 0.99 7.78 -14.87
N GLU A 166 1.74 8.48 -15.73
CA GLU A 166 1.58 8.38 -17.17
C GLU A 166 1.75 6.93 -17.64
N GLY A 167 0.89 6.50 -18.56
CA GLY A 167 0.91 5.14 -19.12
C GLY A 167 0.34 4.04 -18.21
N ARG A 168 -0.09 4.35 -16.99
CA ARG A 168 -0.77 3.34 -16.14
C ARG A 168 -2.14 2.99 -16.71
N LEU A 169 -2.43 1.70 -16.78
CA LEU A 169 -3.75 1.17 -17.14
C LEU A 169 -4.81 1.63 -16.13
N ASP A 170 -6.08 1.61 -16.55
CA ASP A 170 -7.21 1.91 -15.66
C ASP A 170 -7.51 0.72 -14.74
N TYR A 171 -6.64 0.50 -13.74
CA TYR A 171 -6.79 -0.58 -12.78
C TYR A 171 -8.11 -0.49 -12.00
N SER A 172 -8.58 0.72 -11.67
CA SER A 172 -9.86 0.91 -10.96
C SER A 172 -11.00 0.39 -11.83
N GLY A 173 -11.07 0.84 -13.08
CA GLY A 173 -12.10 0.40 -14.02
C GLY A 173 -12.07 -1.11 -14.27
N MET A 174 -10.88 -1.72 -14.41
CA MET A 174 -10.74 -3.17 -14.60
C MET A 174 -11.27 -3.96 -13.39
N ILE A 175 -10.91 -3.54 -12.17
CA ILE A 175 -11.34 -4.19 -10.93
C ILE A 175 -12.86 -4.01 -10.74
N GLU A 176 -13.37 -2.78 -10.84
CA GLU A 176 -14.78 -2.45 -10.68
C GLU A 176 -15.67 -3.18 -11.70
N GLN A 177 -15.18 -3.40 -12.92
CA GLN A 177 -15.91 -4.10 -13.96
C GLN A 177 -15.96 -5.62 -13.74
N HIS A 178 -14.89 -6.23 -13.22
CA HIS A 178 -14.72 -7.68 -13.24
C HIS A 178 -14.91 -8.35 -11.87
N LEU A 179 -14.32 -7.79 -10.81
CA LEU A 179 -14.35 -8.40 -9.47
C LEU A 179 -15.79 -8.64 -8.95
N PRO A 180 -16.75 -7.71 -9.08
CA PRO A 180 -18.12 -7.94 -8.62
C PRO A 180 -18.81 -9.11 -9.33
N LYS A 181 -18.48 -9.36 -10.61
CA LYS A 181 -19.05 -10.48 -11.38
C LYS A 181 -18.55 -11.82 -10.84
N LEU A 182 -17.26 -11.90 -10.51
CA LEU A 182 -16.66 -13.09 -9.92
C LEU A 182 -17.25 -13.39 -8.54
N VAL A 183 -17.37 -12.37 -7.69
CA VAL A 183 -17.99 -12.50 -6.36
C VAL A 183 -19.44 -12.95 -6.46
N LYS A 184 -20.21 -12.37 -7.39
CA LYS A 184 -21.60 -12.79 -7.63
C LYS A 184 -21.67 -14.25 -8.10
N ARG A 185 -20.79 -14.68 -9.00
CA ARG A 185 -20.72 -16.07 -9.45
C ARG A 185 -20.41 -17.04 -8.29
N GLN A 186 -19.50 -16.67 -7.40
CA GLN A 186 -19.18 -17.48 -6.21
C GLN A 186 -20.40 -17.63 -5.30
N GLN A 187 -21.13 -16.54 -5.04
CA GLN A 187 -22.34 -16.56 -4.23
C GLN A 187 -23.44 -17.44 -4.85
N GLU A 188 -23.61 -17.40 -6.17
CA GLU A 188 -24.56 -18.24 -6.89
C GLU A 188 -24.21 -19.74 -6.74
N ILE A 189 -22.93 -20.10 -6.84
CA ILE A 189 -22.45 -21.48 -6.63
C ILE A 189 -22.74 -21.93 -5.20
N GLU A 190 -22.40 -21.11 -4.21
CA GLU A 190 -22.66 -21.40 -2.80
C GLU A 190 -24.17 -21.60 -2.57
N GLN A 191 -25.02 -20.69 -3.06
CA GLN A 191 -26.47 -20.82 -2.93
C GLN A 191 -26.99 -22.13 -3.54
N GLN A 192 -26.49 -22.51 -4.72
CA GLN A 192 -26.87 -23.77 -5.37
C GLN A 192 -26.42 -25.01 -4.59
N GLN A 193 -25.27 -24.95 -3.90
CA GLN A 193 -24.81 -26.04 -3.03
C GLN A 193 -25.64 -26.15 -1.74
N TRP A 194 -26.11 -25.02 -1.19
CA TRP A 194 -26.89 -25.01 0.06
C TRP A 194 -28.39 -25.30 -0.15
N THR A 195 -28.99 -24.95 -1.29
CA THR A 195 -30.44 -25.13 -1.55
C THR A 195 -30.95 -26.58 -1.44
N PRO A 196 -30.24 -27.61 -1.93
CA PRO A 196 -30.69 -29.01 -1.84
C PRO A 196 -30.71 -29.56 -0.41
N ILE A 197 -29.84 -29.07 0.47
CA ILE A 197 -29.70 -29.56 1.85
C ILE A 197 -30.95 -29.23 2.67
N PHE A 198 -31.48 -28.01 2.53
CA PHE A 198 -32.69 -27.59 3.25
C PHE A 198 -33.98 -28.21 2.70
N GLN A 199 -34.02 -28.59 1.42
CA GLN A 199 -35.17 -29.29 0.84
C GLN A 199 -35.23 -30.79 1.19
N GLN A 200 -34.10 -31.40 1.56
CA GLN A 200 -34.08 -32.79 2.06
C GLN A 200 -34.55 -32.90 3.51
N ASP A 201 -34.27 -31.91 4.36
CA ASP A 201 -34.74 -31.88 5.76
C ASP A 201 -36.25 -31.62 5.88
N GLU A 202 -36.89 -30.92 4.92
CA GLU A 202 -38.36 -30.75 4.90
C GLU A 202 -39.12 -31.99 4.38
N ALA A 203 -38.45 -32.94 3.73
CA ALA A 203 -39.06 -34.12 3.14
C ALA A 203 -38.97 -35.39 4.01
N ALA A 204 -38.37 -35.31 5.19
CA ALA A 204 -38.40 -36.40 6.17
C ALA A 204 -39.81 -36.48 6.77
N PRO A 205 -40.57 -37.58 6.58
CA PRO A 205 -41.84 -37.75 7.27
C PRO A 205 -41.59 -37.83 8.79
N GLU A 206 -42.41 -37.12 9.57
CA GLU A 206 -42.53 -37.39 11.00
C GLU A 206 -43.18 -38.77 11.16
N ASP A 207 -42.34 -39.80 11.22
CA ASP A 207 -42.76 -41.14 11.58
C ASP A 207 -43.08 -41.17 13.09
N GLY A 208 -44.36 -40.97 13.41
CA GLY A 208 -45.00 -41.19 14.72
C GLY A 208 -46.30 -41.97 14.58
#